data_AF-A0A218ZW10-F1
#
_entry.id   AF-A0A218ZW10-F1
#
_cell.length_a   1.000
_cell.length_b   1.000
_cell.length_c   1.000
_cell.angle_alpha   90.00
_cell.angle_beta   90.00
_cell.angle_gamma   90.00
#
_symmetry.space_group_name_H-M   'P 1'
#
loop_
_entity.id
_entity.type
_entity.pdbx_description
1 polymer ?
#
loop_
_entity_poly.entity_id
_entity_poly.type
_entity_poly.pdbx_seq_one_letter_code
_entity_poly.pdbx_strand_id
1 'polypeptide(L)'
;MLQYFQQIINMLRQSDYEEFRDSINSLIEEYREKFSIPHIMGWKEYEKKYRSRLTGASRELRSLLLEASSNIREDEFGRPSIIHGVDRAQIILSKEIFHLSNRKAAYLMPLMGMDYEGGYKTIERIYSDEIVSMIMHNLFVLSVKNRGIAVSDACGDGTSIPSQIRITTDL
;
A
#
# COMPACT_ATOMS: atom_id res chain seq x y z
N MET A 1 8.01 37.77 26.63
CA MET A 1 7.95 36.56 25.78
C MET A 1 7.41 35.36 26.54
N LEU A 2 8.04 34.88 27.62
CA LEU A 2 7.54 33.77 28.45
C LEU A 2 6.16 34.04 29.10
N GLN A 3 5.90 35.27 29.57
CA GLN A 3 4.62 35.66 30.18
C GLN A 3 3.42 35.63 29.20
N TYR A 4 3.65 35.95 27.93
CA TYR A 4 2.63 35.91 26.87
C TYR A 4 2.32 34.47 26.44
N PHE A 5 3.33 33.59 26.44
CA PHE A 5 3.13 32.15 26.17
C PHE A 5 2.33 31.46 27.28
N GLN A 6 2.55 31.85 28.54
CA GLN A 6 1.75 31.37 29.68
C GLN A 6 0.28 31.84 29.60
N GLN A 7 0.02 33.04 29.07
CA GLN A 7 -1.35 33.55 28.87
C GLN A 7 -2.09 32.84 27.74
N ILE A 8 -1.39 32.43 26.67
CA ILE A 8 -2.00 31.65 25.57
C ILE A 8 -2.34 30.23 26.04
N ILE A 9 -1.49 29.61 26.86
CA ILE A 9 -1.76 28.29 27.46
C ILE A 9 -2.91 28.34 28.49
N ASN A 10 -3.12 29.49 29.14
CA ASN A 10 -4.22 29.73 30.08
C ASN A 10 -5.56 30.13 29.44
N MET A 11 -5.68 30.18 28.10
CA MET A 11 -6.89 30.64 27.40
C MET A 11 -7.75 29.54 26.76
N LEU A 12 -7.40 28.26 26.94
CA LEU A 12 -8.33 27.17 26.72
C LEU A 12 -8.69 26.60 28.09
N ARG A 13 -9.77 27.11 28.68
CA ARG A 13 -10.28 26.51 29.91
C ARG A 13 -10.76 25.11 29.55
N GLN A 14 -10.59 24.18 30.47
CA GLN A 14 -11.01 22.79 30.24
C GLN A 14 -12.49 22.69 29.84
N SER A 15 -13.32 23.62 30.32
CA SER A 15 -14.72 23.78 29.89
C SER A 15 -14.89 24.06 28.40
N ASP A 16 -14.02 24.90 27.80
CA ASP A 16 -14.10 25.29 26.40
C ASP A 16 -13.68 24.09 25.49
N TYR A 17 -12.77 23.24 25.98
CA TYR A 17 -12.41 21.98 25.31
C TYR A 17 -13.53 20.93 25.41
N GLU A 18 -14.16 20.79 26.58
CA GLU A 18 -15.27 19.87 26.78
C GLU A 18 -16.46 20.24 25.90
N GLU A 19 -16.81 21.53 25.83
CA GLU A 19 -17.88 22.03 24.95
C GLU A 19 -17.59 21.78 23.46
N PHE A 20 -16.36 22.01 23.02
CA PHE A 20 -15.94 21.70 21.65
C PHE A 20 -16.00 20.18 21.36
N ARG A 21 -15.50 19.36 22.29
CA ARG A 21 -15.54 17.89 22.17
C ARG A 21 -16.97 17.38 22.05
N ASP A 22 -17.87 17.90 22.88
CA ASP A 22 -19.28 17.50 22.88
C ASP A 22 -20.00 17.95 21.61
N SER A 23 -19.68 19.14 21.08
CA SER A 23 -20.15 19.59 19.77
C SER A 23 -19.71 18.65 18.64
N ILE A 24 -18.45 18.22 18.62
CA ILE A 24 -17.94 17.26 17.64
C ILE A 24 -18.63 15.89 17.78
N ASN A 25 -18.81 15.41 19.01
CA ASN A 25 -19.49 14.13 19.24
C ASN A 25 -20.95 14.20 18.78
N SER A 26 -21.65 15.28 19.07
CA SER A 26 -23.03 15.49 18.62
C SER A 26 -23.13 15.51 17.10
N LEU A 27 -22.18 16.14 16.41
CA LEU A 27 -22.13 16.16 14.95
C LEU A 27 -21.85 14.76 14.36
N ILE A 28 -20.98 13.98 15.00
CA ILE A 28 -20.68 12.60 14.60
C ILE A 28 -21.93 11.72 14.77
N GLU A 29 -22.66 11.86 15.88
CA GLU A 29 -23.90 11.11 16.11
C GLU A 29 -24.99 11.50 15.11
N GLU A 30 -25.20 12.80 14.88
CA GLU A 30 -26.17 13.28 13.88
C GLU A 30 -25.82 12.77 12.47
N TYR A 31 -24.53 12.76 12.11
CA TYR A 31 -24.07 12.22 10.85
C TYR A 31 -24.29 10.71 10.76
N ARG A 32 -24.03 9.96 11.85
CA ARG A 32 -24.30 8.52 11.91
C ARG A 32 -25.79 8.22 11.79
N GLU A 33 -26.67 8.97 12.45
CA GLU A 33 -28.11 8.76 12.35
C GLU A 33 -28.65 9.06 10.95
N LYS A 34 -28.20 10.18 10.34
CA LYS A 34 -28.72 10.63 9.03
C LYS A 34 -28.10 9.90 7.83
N PHE A 35 -26.84 9.50 7.93
CA PHE A 35 -26.08 8.97 6.79
C PHE A 35 -25.52 7.56 7.01
N SER A 36 -25.66 6.95 8.20
CA SER A 36 -25.25 5.54 8.32
C SER A 36 -26.24 4.66 7.58
N ILE A 37 -25.76 4.08 6.49
CA ILE A 37 -26.35 2.90 5.89
C ILE A 37 -26.17 1.79 6.94
N PRO A 38 -27.24 1.10 7.41
CA PRO A 38 -27.08 0.02 8.38
C PRO A 38 -26.10 -0.99 7.79
N HIS A 39 -24.94 -1.11 8.44
CA HIS A 39 -23.87 -1.98 7.98
C HIS A 39 -24.20 -3.42 8.36
N ILE A 40 -25.21 -3.99 7.69
CA ILE A 40 -25.53 -5.42 7.76
C ILE A 40 -24.52 -6.15 6.84
N MET A 41 -23.24 -6.15 7.22
CA MET A 41 -22.37 -7.22 6.74
C MET A 41 -22.61 -8.41 7.66
N GLY A 42 -23.22 -9.46 7.13
CA GLY A 42 -23.16 -10.77 7.77
C GLY A 42 -21.68 -11.12 7.97
N TRP A 43 -21.16 -10.91 9.18
CA TRP A 43 -19.74 -11.03 9.51
C TRP A 43 -19.15 -12.35 8.99
N LYS A 44 -19.93 -13.43 9.07
CA LYS A 44 -19.59 -14.75 8.55
C LYS A 44 -19.39 -14.79 7.03
N GLU A 45 -20.22 -14.08 6.27
CA GLU A 45 -20.06 -13.96 4.82
C GLU A 45 -18.89 -13.06 4.44
N TYR A 46 -18.71 -11.96 5.18
CA TYR A 46 -17.55 -11.08 5.00
C TYR A 46 -16.25 -11.83 5.26
N GLU A 47 -16.13 -12.52 6.39
CA GLU A 47 -14.96 -13.31 6.76
C GLU A 47 -14.69 -14.42 5.72
N LYS A 48 -15.75 -15.07 5.22
CA LYS A 48 -15.64 -16.07 4.14
C LYS A 48 -15.12 -15.43 2.84
N LYS A 49 -15.68 -14.29 2.42
CA LYS A 49 -15.23 -13.55 1.22
C LYS A 49 -13.80 -13.05 1.39
N TYR A 50 -13.46 -12.51 2.55
CA TYR A 50 -12.13 -12.00 2.88
C TYR A 50 -11.09 -13.12 2.82
N ARG A 51 -11.33 -14.25 3.51
CA ARG A 51 -10.44 -15.43 3.43
C ARG A 51 -10.27 -15.90 1.99
N SER A 52 -11.37 -16.05 1.25
CA SER A 52 -11.32 -16.49 -0.15
C SER A 52 -10.51 -15.55 -1.04
N ARG A 53 -10.67 -14.24 -0.86
CA ARG A 53 -9.92 -13.21 -1.60
C ARG A 53 -8.44 -13.23 -1.24
N LEU A 54 -8.12 -13.30 0.05
CA LEU A 54 -6.73 -13.30 0.52
C LEU A 54 -5.98 -14.55 0.04
N THR A 55 -6.60 -15.73 0.16
CA THR A 55 -6.03 -16.99 -0.32
C THR A 55 -5.93 -17.05 -1.85
N GLY A 56 -6.90 -16.49 -2.56
CA GLY A 56 -6.83 -16.34 -4.02
C GLY A 56 -5.67 -15.44 -4.43
N ALA A 57 -5.61 -14.22 -3.86
CA ALA A 57 -4.54 -13.27 -4.11
C ALA A 57 -3.16 -13.84 -3.79
N SER A 58 -2.99 -14.56 -2.67
CA SER A 58 -1.69 -15.16 -2.32
C SER A 58 -1.23 -16.23 -3.33
N ARG A 59 -2.16 -16.97 -3.95
CA ARG A 59 -1.85 -17.98 -4.96
C ARG A 59 -1.49 -17.36 -6.31
N GLU A 60 -2.20 -16.32 -6.69
CA GLU A 60 -2.05 -15.67 -8.00
C GLU A 60 -0.87 -14.69 -8.03
N LEU A 61 -0.55 -14.04 -6.90
CA LEU A 61 0.45 -12.98 -6.83
C LEU A 61 1.81 -13.41 -7.38
N ARG A 62 2.28 -14.61 -7.02
CA ARG A 62 3.58 -15.12 -7.51
C ARG A 62 3.56 -15.34 -9.02
N SER A 63 2.46 -15.85 -9.56
CA SER A 63 2.30 -16.05 -11.00
C SER A 63 2.30 -14.72 -11.76
N LEU A 64 1.58 -13.73 -11.24
CA LEU A 64 1.54 -12.39 -11.84
C LEU A 64 2.90 -11.69 -11.79
N LEU A 65 3.66 -11.88 -10.71
CA LEU A 65 5.03 -11.36 -10.60
C LEU A 65 5.98 -12.01 -11.60
N LEU A 66 5.87 -13.32 -11.80
CA LEU A 66 6.66 -14.04 -12.82
C LEU A 66 6.29 -13.55 -14.23
N GLU A 67 5.00 -13.41 -14.52
CA GLU A 67 4.51 -12.86 -15.79
C GLU A 67 5.00 -11.43 -16.01
N ALA A 68 4.90 -10.57 -14.99
CA ALA A 68 5.39 -9.19 -15.03
C ALA A 68 6.91 -9.11 -15.28
N SER A 69 7.67 -10.10 -14.82
CA SER A 69 9.12 -10.19 -15.02
C SER A 69 9.55 -10.80 -16.35
N SER A 70 8.66 -11.53 -17.03
CA SER A 70 9.02 -12.38 -18.19
C SER A 70 9.68 -11.63 -19.37
N ASN A 71 9.33 -10.36 -19.55
CA ASN A 71 9.84 -9.52 -20.65
C ASN A 71 10.99 -8.59 -20.22
N ILE A 72 11.44 -8.67 -18.97
CA ILE A 72 12.53 -7.84 -18.46
C ILE A 72 13.84 -8.57 -18.71
N ARG A 73 14.77 -7.90 -19.38
CA ARG A 73 16.14 -8.38 -19.55
C ARG A 73 16.98 -7.73 -18.46
N GLU A 74 17.52 -8.53 -17.55
CA GLU A 74 18.57 -8.06 -16.65
C GLU A 74 19.88 -8.06 -17.45
N ASP A 75 20.46 -6.89 -17.70
CA ASP A 75 21.81 -6.80 -18.24
C ASP A 75 22.80 -7.30 -17.18
N GLU A 76 23.64 -8.30 -17.52
CA GLU A 76 24.61 -8.92 -16.60
C GLU A 76 25.83 -8.02 -16.29
N PHE A 77 25.66 -6.70 -16.21
CA PHE A 77 26.75 -5.80 -15.86
C PHE A 77 26.93 -5.71 -14.34
N GLY A 78 27.88 -6.48 -13.80
CA GLY A 78 28.36 -6.35 -12.42
C GLY A 78 28.28 -7.62 -11.59
N ARG A 79 28.33 -7.46 -10.25
CA ARG A 79 28.17 -8.59 -9.32
C ARG A 79 26.71 -9.07 -9.35
N PRO A 80 26.45 -10.37 -9.54
CA PRO A 80 25.08 -10.88 -9.52
C PRO A 80 24.41 -10.53 -8.19
N SER A 81 23.17 -10.07 -8.27
CA SER A 81 22.37 -9.76 -7.09
C SER A 81 22.16 -11.04 -6.27
N ILE A 82 22.23 -10.91 -4.95
CA ILE A 82 22.01 -12.03 -4.01
C ILE A 82 20.55 -12.52 -4.07
N ILE A 83 19.63 -11.66 -4.49
CA ILE A 83 18.19 -11.92 -4.49
C ILE A 83 17.68 -11.76 -5.91
N HIS A 84 16.88 -12.68 -6.44
CA HIS A 84 16.32 -12.58 -7.79
C HIS A 84 15.33 -11.39 -7.91
N GLY A 85 15.23 -10.73 -9.06
CA GLY A 85 14.39 -9.52 -9.24
C GLY A 85 12.94 -9.70 -8.81
N VAL A 86 12.37 -10.88 -9.11
CA VAL A 86 11.01 -11.27 -8.71
C VAL A 86 10.86 -11.32 -7.18
N ASP A 87 11.85 -11.85 -6.47
CA ASP A 87 11.80 -11.95 -5.01
C ASP A 87 11.94 -10.56 -4.37
N ARG A 88 12.77 -9.69 -4.94
CA ARG A 88 12.88 -8.28 -4.52
C ARG A 88 11.54 -7.55 -4.66
N ALA A 89 10.85 -7.73 -5.79
CA ALA A 89 9.51 -7.18 -5.99
C ALA A 89 8.47 -7.75 -5.00
N GLN A 90 8.51 -9.06 -4.74
CA GLN A 90 7.62 -9.70 -3.78
C GLN A 90 7.85 -9.20 -2.34
N ILE A 91 9.10 -8.94 -1.95
CA ILE A 91 9.45 -8.37 -0.64
C ILE A 91 8.81 -6.98 -0.47
N ILE A 92 8.94 -6.11 -1.48
CA ILE A 92 8.35 -4.77 -1.45
C ILE A 92 6.83 -4.85 -1.37
N LEU A 93 6.19 -5.68 -2.21
CA LEU A 93 4.74 -5.85 -2.17
C LEU A 93 4.27 -6.35 -0.81
N SER A 94 4.94 -7.36 -0.25
CA SER A 94 4.59 -7.91 1.06
C SER A 94 4.74 -6.83 2.14
N LYS A 95 5.83 -6.07 2.10
CA LYS A 95 6.05 -4.95 3.02
C LYS A 95 4.91 -3.92 2.94
N GLU A 96 4.52 -3.51 1.74
CA GLU A 96 3.45 -2.51 1.55
C GLU A 96 2.07 -3.04 1.96
N ILE A 97 1.71 -4.27 1.56
CA ILE A 97 0.44 -4.91 1.90
C ILE A 97 0.27 -5.05 3.42
N PHE A 98 1.35 -5.39 4.13
CA PHE A 98 1.33 -5.56 5.59
C PHE A 98 1.75 -4.30 6.37
N HIS A 99 1.98 -3.17 5.68
CA HIS A 99 2.46 -1.91 6.26
C HIS A 99 3.67 -2.09 7.21
N LEU A 100 4.62 -2.92 6.80
CA LEU A 100 5.80 -3.24 7.61
C LEU A 100 6.89 -2.17 7.45
N SER A 101 7.67 -1.94 8.51
CA SER A 101 8.92 -1.18 8.39
C SER A 101 10.00 -2.03 7.71
N ASN A 102 11.03 -1.40 7.12
CA ASN A 102 12.15 -2.12 6.48
C ASN A 102 12.80 -3.15 7.43
N ARG A 103 12.92 -2.82 8.71
CA ARG A 103 13.46 -3.73 9.73
C ARG A 103 12.53 -4.92 9.96
N LYS A 104 11.23 -4.68 10.13
CA LYS A 104 10.24 -5.76 10.35
C LYS A 104 10.15 -6.68 9.13
N ALA A 105 10.13 -6.10 7.93
CA ALA A 105 10.14 -6.87 6.70
C ALA A 105 11.38 -7.78 6.65
N ALA A 106 12.59 -7.26 6.88
CA ALA A 106 13.82 -8.06 6.80
C ALA A 106 13.80 -9.30 7.72
N TYR A 107 13.26 -9.18 8.93
CA TYR A 107 13.16 -10.32 9.86
C TYR A 107 12.00 -11.26 9.56
N LEU A 108 10.94 -10.76 8.91
CA LEU A 108 9.72 -11.53 8.64
C LEU A 108 9.78 -12.29 7.31
N MET A 109 10.52 -11.80 6.31
CA MET A 109 10.61 -12.47 4.99
C MET A 109 11.05 -13.94 5.09
N PRO A 110 12.06 -14.31 5.92
CA PRO A 110 12.40 -15.72 6.13
C PRO A 110 11.27 -16.54 6.73
N LEU A 111 10.51 -15.96 7.68
CA LEU A 111 9.34 -16.61 8.29
C LEU A 111 8.22 -16.84 7.28
N MET A 112 8.12 -15.98 6.26
CA MET A 112 7.17 -16.12 5.16
C MET A 112 7.62 -17.13 4.10
N GLY A 113 8.71 -17.87 4.35
CA GLY A 113 9.23 -18.91 3.46
C GLY A 113 10.02 -18.37 2.27
N MET A 114 10.47 -17.11 2.33
CA MET A 114 11.35 -16.52 1.32
C MET A 114 12.80 -16.79 1.71
N ASP A 115 13.59 -17.27 0.75
CA ASP A 115 15.03 -17.45 0.93
C ASP A 115 15.73 -16.08 0.84
N TYR A 116 15.81 -15.39 1.98
CA TYR A 116 16.28 -14.02 2.09
C TYR A 116 17.27 -13.88 3.26
N GLU A 117 18.53 -13.59 2.93
CA GLU A 117 19.61 -13.39 3.92
C GLU A 117 19.99 -11.91 4.10
N GLY A 118 19.14 -10.97 3.67
CA GLY A 118 19.44 -9.54 3.69
C GLY A 118 19.08 -8.82 5.01
N GLY A 119 19.73 -7.69 5.28
CA GLY A 119 19.35 -6.80 6.40
C GLY A 119 18.36 -5.71 5.97
N TYR A 120 17.97 -4.82 6.88
CA TYR A 120 17.08 -3.69 6.57
C TYR A 120 17.63 -2.79 5.44
N LYS A 121 18.96 -2.63 5.33
CA LYS A 121 19.62 -1.86 4.26
C LYS A 121 19.44 -2.50 2.89
N THR A 122 19.30 -3.83 2.83
CA THR A 122 19.01 -4.53 1.58
C THR A 122 17.64 -4.11 1.09
N ILE A 123 16.62 -4.08 1.97
CA ILE A 123 15.27 -3.61 1.62
C ILE A 123 15.25 -2.14 1.21
N GLU A 124 16.01 -1.27 1.89
CA GLU A 124 16.13 0.14 1.49
C GLU A 124 16.64 0.30 0.05
N ARG A 125 17.61 -0.53 -0.36
CA ARG A 125 18.17 -0.49 -1.71
C ARG A 125 17.22 -1.02 -2.78
N ILE A 126 16.28 -1.90 -2.41
CA ILE A 126 15.30 -2.44 -3.37
C ILE A 126 14.42 -1.32 -3.94
N TYR A 127 14.13 -0.25 -3.19
CA TYR A 127 13.36 0.89 -3.72
C TYR A 127 14.03 1.62 -4.87
N SER A 128 15.35 1.58 -4.94
CA SER A 128 16.14 2.21 -5.99
C SER A 128 16.48 1.23 -7.12
N ASP A 129 15.93 0.02 -7.10
CA ASP A 129 16.20 -1.01 -8.10
C ASP A 129 15.29 -0.83 -9.32
N GLU A 130 15.90 -0.53 -10.46
CA GLU A 130 15.20 -0.29 -11.72
C GLU A 130 14.40 -1.52 -12.18
N ILE A 131 14.92 -2.72 -12.00
CA ILE A 131 14.24 -3.97 -12.35
C ILE A 131 12.96 -4.12 -11.53
N VAL A 132 13.02 -3.79 -10.24
CA VAL A 132 11.84 -3.84 -9.37
C VAL A 132 10.82 -2.80 -9.79
N SER A 133 11.25 -1.59 -10.13
CA SER A 133 10.35 -0.55 -10.68
C SER A 133 9.65 -1.04 -11.95
N MET A 134 10.37 -1.68 -12.88
CA MET A 134 9.82 -2.26 -14.10
C MET A 134 8.83 -3.41 -13.81
N ILE A 135 9.16 -4.32 -12.89
CA ILE A 135 8.25 -5.40 -12.48
C ILE A 135 6.96 -4.81 -11.90
N MET A 136 7.07 -3.81 -11.02
CA MET A 136 5.90 -3.16 -10.40
C MET A 136 5.02 -2.47 -11.43
N HIS A 137 5.62 -1.79 -12.41
CA HIS A 137 4.90 -1.18 -13.53
C HIS A 137 4.16 -2.24 -14.36
N ASN A 138 4.85 -3.32 -14.75
CA ASN A 138 4.23 -4.40 -15.53
C ASN A 138 3.11 -5.09 -14.73
N LEU A 139 3.31 -5.31 -13.43
CA LEU A 139 2.30 -5.89 -12.55
C LEU A 139 1.04 -5.02 -12.48
N PHE A 140 1.20 -3.69 -12.41
CA PHE A 140 0.08 -2.75 -12.46
C PHE A 140 -0.67 -2.86 -13.79
N VAL A 141 0.05 -2.83 -14.92
CA VAL A 141 -0.55 -2.96 -16.26
C VAL A 141 -1.31 -4.29 -16.41
N LEU A 142 -0.71 -5.40 -15.97
CA LEU A 142 -1.37 -6.72 -15.98
C LEU A 142 -2.63 -6.73 -15.10
N SER A 143 -2.56 -6.13 -13.91
CA SER A 143 -3.70 -6.05 -13.00
C SER A 143 -4.88 -5.27 -13.57
N VAL A 144 -4.60 -4.18 -14.31
CA VAL A 144 -5.62 -3.37 -15.00
C VAL A 144 -6.23 -4.15 -16.17
N LYS A 145 -5.39 -4.78 -17.00
CA LYS A 145 -5.83 -5.61 -18.14
C LYS A 145 -6.70 -6.79 -17.70
N ASN A 146 -6.28 -7.51 -16.67
CA ASN A 146 -7.02 -8.68 -16.15
C ASN A 146 -8.39 -8.31 -15.59
N ARG A 147 -8.61 -7.05 -15.21
CA ARG A 147 -9.91 -6.54 -14.75
C ARG A 147 -10.78 -6.00 -15.89
N GLY A 148 -10.32 -6.03 -17.14
CA GLY A 148 -11.05 -5.51 -18.29
C GLY A 148 -11.24 -3.99 -18.27
N ILE A 149 -10.39 -3.27 -17.52
CA ILE A 149 -10.48 -1.82 -17.39
C ILE A 149 -9.79 -1.20 -18.61
N ALA A 150 -10.59 -0.74 -19.58
CA ALA A 150 -10.09 -0.10 -20.81
C ALA A 150 -9.62 1.35 -20.59
N VAL A 151 -10.21 2.04 -19.62
CA VAL A 151 -9.89 3.43 -19.25
C VAL A 151 -9.71 3.51 -17.74
N SER A 152 -8.53 3.93 -17.31
CA SER A 152 -8.15 4.09 -15.91
C SER A 152 -7.66 5.52 -15.72
N ASP A 153 -8.56 6.43 -15.34
CA ASP A 153 -8.21 7.80 -14.96
C ASP A 153 -7.78 7.82 -13.48
N ALA A 154 -6.66 7.16 -13.20
CA ALA A 154 -6.07 7.11 -11.87
C ALA A 154 -5.06 8.24 -11.75
N CYS A 155 -5.54 9.44 -11.43
CA CYS A 155 -4.67 10.53 -10.99
C CYS A 155 -4.13 10.15 -9.60
N GLY A 156 -2.89 9.69 -9.53
CA GLY A 156 -2.23 9.44 -8.26
C GLY A 156 -2.13 10.74 -7.46
N ASP A 157 -2.60 10.74 -6.22
CA ASP A 157 -2.18 11.81 -5.30
C ASP A 157 -0.65 11.79 -5.25
N GLY A 158 -0.05 12.98 -5.35
CA GLY A 158 1.32 13.18 -5.81
C GLY A 158 2.43 12.74 -4.85
N THR A 159 2.44 11.48 -4.43
CA THR A 159 3.41 10.99 -3.44
C THR A 159 4.27 9.80 -3.90
N SER A 160 3.98 9.16 -5.04
CA SER A 160 4.95 8.24 -5.69
C SER A 160 4.66 7.98 -7.18
N ILE A 161 5.73 8.01 -7.98
CA ILE A 161 5.87 7.80 -9.45
C ILE A 161 4.83 8.54 -10.32
N PRO A 162 5.26 9.51 -11.16
CA PRO A 162 4.36 10.19 -12.08
C PRO A 162 3.97 9.23 -13.21
N SER A 163 2.83 8.55 -13.07
CA SER A 163 2.22 7.79 -14.16
C SER A 163 1.16 8.64 -14.86
N GLN A 164 1.61 9.62 -15.66
CA GLN A 164 0.76 10.13 -16.73
C GLN A 164 0.77 9.09 -17.85
N ILE A 165 -0.29 8.29 -17.96
CA ILE A 165 -0.52 7.44 -19.13
C ILE A 165 -1.88 7.80 -19.71
N ARG A 166 -1.85 8.62 -20.75
CA ARG A 166 -2.99 8.92 -21.60
C ARG A 166 -3.03 7.85 -22.69
N ILE A 167 -4.06 7.00 -22.72
CA ILE A 167 -4.32 6.10 -23.85
C ILE A 167 -5.58 6.58 -24.54
N THR A 168 -5.39 7.41 -25.56
CA THR A 168 -6.36 7.60 -26.64
C THR A 168 -6.15 6.48 -27.65
N THR A 169 -7.22 5.79 -28.05
CA THR A 169 -7.42 5.48 -29.47
C THR A 169 -8.88 5.13 -29.71
N ASP A 170 -9.47 5.93 -30.60
CA ASP A 170 -10.74 5.71 -31.26
C ASP A 170 -10.75 4.35 -31.95
N LEU A 171 -11.84 3.60 -31.78
CA LEU A 171 -12.51 2.75 -32.78
C LEU A 171 -13.92 2.44 -32.28
#